data_AF-A0A7W6WBL1-F1
#
_entry.id   AF-A0A7W6WBL1-F1
#
_cell.length_a   1.000
_cell.length_b   1.000
_cell.length_c   1.000
_cell.angle_alpha   90.00
_cell.angle_beta   90.00
_cell.angle_gamma   90.00
#
_symmetry.space_group_name_H-M   'P 1'
#
loop_
_entity.id
_entity.type
_entity.pdbx_description
1 polymer ?
#
loop_
_entity_poly.entity_id
_entity_poly.type
_entity_poly.pdbx_seq_one_letter_code
_entity_poly.pdbx_strand_id
1 'polypeptide(L)'
;MYNEINVLFGTLAKALDVPEDTLARLLEDGAITLETGRDDRGAPFVLAAHGTGEARRAARVYKDRILHLGEPPEGSVPGSVPSNP
;
A
#
# COMPACT_ATOMS: atom_id res chain seq x y z
N MET A 1 -13.39 19.65 -0.51
CA MET A 1 -12.60 19.66 0.74
C MET A 1 -12.86 18.44 1.63
N TYR A 2 -13.95 18.35 2.42
CA TYR A 2 -14.18 17.15 3.27
C TYR A 2 -14.31 15.84 2.47
N ASN A 3 -14.94 15.89 1.29
CA ASN A 3 -15.09 14.70 0.44
C ASN A 3 -13.76 14.16 -0.10
N GLU A 4 -12.79 15.01 -0.42
CA GLU A 4 -11.51 14.57 -0.98
C GLU A 4 -10.64 13.93 0.11
N ILE A 5 -10.70 14.46 1.32
CA ILE A 5 -10.01 13.89 2.49
C ILE A 5 -10.62 12.53 2.83
N ASN A 6 -11.95 12.41 2.88
CA ASN A 6 -12.61 11.14 3.16
C ASN A 6 -12.32 10.08 2.09
N VAL A 7 -12.25 10.47 0.80
CA VAL A 7 -11.87 9.56 -0.29
C VAL A 7 -10.43 9.08 -0.12
N LEU A 8 -9.49 9.98 0.19
CA LEU A 8 -8.11 9.61 0.46
C LEU A 8 -8.02 8.65 1.65
N PHE A 9 -8.76 8.94 2.71
CA PHE A 9 -8.80 8.14 3.93
C PHE A 9 -9.29 6.71 3.67
N GLY A 10 -10.44 6.57 3.00
CA GLY A 10 -10.95 5.25 2.60
C GLY A 10 -10.03 4.53 1.62
N THR A 11 -9.28 5.25 0.78
CA THR A 11 -8.29 4.64 -0.13
C THR A 11 -7.09 4.09 0.65
N LEU A 12 -6.60 4.81 1.65
CA LEU A 12 -5.50 4.37 2.51
C LEU A 12 -5.91 3.18 3.39
N ALA A 13 -7.13 3.19 3.93
CA ALA A 13 -7.67 2.07 4.71
C ALA A 13 -7.68 0.77 3.88
N LYS A 14 -8.17 0.86 2.64
CA LYS A 14 -8.14 -0.25 1.66
C LYS A 14 -6.72 -0.67 1.31
N ALA A 15 -5.82 0.29 1.09
CA ALA A 15 -4.45 0.01 0.69
C ALA A 15 -3.61 -0.66 1.79
N LEU A 16 -3.98 -0.44 3.04
CA LEU A 16 -3.30 -0.99 4.21
C LEU A 16 -4.03 -2.19 4.82
N ASP A 17 -5.15 -2.60 4.21
CA ASP A 17 -6.05 -3.66 4.66
C ASP A 17 -6.46 -3.51 6.15
N VAL A 18 -6.91 -2.31 6.51
CA VAL A 18 -7.37 -1.98 7.87
C VAL A 18 -8.71 -1.25 7.85
N PRO A 19 -9.55 -1.40 8.89
CA PRO A 19 -10.75 -0.57 9.05
C PRO A 19 -10.40 0.92 9.14
N GLU A 20 -11.28 1.80 8.65
CA GLU A 20 -11.08 3.26 8.69
C GLU A 20 -10.83 3.78 10.12
N ASP A 21 -11.57 3.31 11.12
CA ASP A 21 -11.36 3.66 12.53
C ASP A 21 -9.96 3.26 13.04
N THR A 22 -9.40 2.19 12.49
CA THR A 22 -8.04 1.73 12.83
C THR A 22 -6.99 2.58 12.12
N LEU A 23 -7.24 2.95 10.87
CA LEU A 23 -6.39 3.88 10.13
C LEU A 23 -6.26 5.23 10.86
N ALA A 24 -7.37 5.75 11.42
CA ALA A 24 -7.38 7.01 12.19
C ALA A 24 -6.39 6.95 13.35
N ARG A 25 -6.49 5.90 14.17
CA ARG A 25 -5.59 5.70 15.31
C ARG A 25 -4.14 5.56 14.87
N LEU A 26 -3.88 4.76 13.83
CA LEU A 26 -2.52 4.58 13.32
C LEU A 26 -1.91 5.88 12.79
N LEU A 27 -2.71 6.79 12.21
CA LEU A 27 -2.26 8.11 11.80
C LEU A 27 -1.98 9.03 12.99
N GLU A 28 -2.87 9.02 13.99
CA GLU A 28 -2.72 9.78 15.24
C GLU A 28 -1.47 9.33 16.02
N ASP A 29 -1.19 8.03 16.02
CA ASP A 29 -0.04 7.41 16.68
C ASP A 29 1.28 7.57 15.88
N GLY A 30 1.22 8.10 14.65
CA GLY A 30 2.38 8.18 13.76
C GLY A 30 2.92 6.81 13.32
N ALA A 31 2.09 5.77 13.40
CA ALA A 31 2.43 4.38 13.09
C ALA A 31 2.32 4.05 11.58
N ILE A 32 1.94 5.02 10.76
CA ILE A 32 1.90 4.90 9.30
C ILE A 32 3.02 5.73 8.67
N THR A 33 3.73 5.11 7.74
CA THR A 33 4.63 5.81 6.82
C THR A 33 3.88 6.18 5.55
N LEU A 34 3.91 7.48 5.19
CA LEU A 34 3.42 7.99 3.91
C LEU A 34 4.58 8.68 3.18
N GLU A 35 4.97 8.15 2.03
CA GLU A 35 6.05 8.72 1.21
C GLU A 35 5.57 8.92 -0.22
N THR A 36 5.96 10.05 -0.84
CA THR A 36 5.67 10.27 -2.26
C THR A 36 6.80 9.71 -3.11
N GLY A 37 6.47 9.14 -4.27
CA GLY A 37 7.44 8.56 -5.18
C GLY A 37 6.99 8.61 -6.64
N ARG A 38 7.87 8.14 -7.52
CA ARG A 38 7.57 7.88 -8.94
C ARG A 38 8.02 6.48 -9.29
N ASP A 39 7.24 5.77 -10.09
CA ASP A 39 7.64 4.46 -10.61
C ASP A 39 8.59 4.57 -11.82
N ASP A 40 8.99 3.44 -12.37
CA ASP A 40 9.92 3.37 -13.52
C ASP A 40 9.37 4.04 -14.79
N ARG A 41 8.06 4.28 -14.84
CA ARG A 41 7.39 4.98 -15.95
C ARG A 41 7.18 6.47 -15.64
N GLY A 42 7.68 6.94 -14.51
CA GLY A 42 7.53 8.31 -14.03
C GLY A 42 6.14 8.62 -13.44
N ALA A 43 5.28 7.62 -13.24
CA ALA A 43 3.95 7.84 -12.69
C ALA A 43 4.04 8.09 -11.17
N PRO A 44 3.40 9.17 -10.65
CA PRO A 44 3.45 9.48 -9.23
C PRO A 44 2.63 8.48 -8.41
N PHE A 45 3.14 8.12 -7.24
CA PHE A 45 2.44 7.30 -6.25
C PHE A 45 2.69 7.80 -4.83
N VAL A 46 1.85 7.36 -3.90
CA VAL A 46 2.09 7.43 -2.45
C VAL A 46 2.36 6.02 -1.93
N LEU A 47 3.53 5.79 -1.35
CA LEU A 47 3.81 4.58 -0.58
C LEU A 47 3.15 4.76 0.80
N ALA A 48 2.20 3.91 1.10
CA ALA A 48 1.62 3.78 2.43
C ALA A 48 2.14 2.48 3.06
N ALA A 49 2.61 2.52 4.30
CA ALA A 49 3.01 1.32 5.03
C ALA A 49 2.74 1.41 6.52
N HIS A 50 2.42 0.27 7.15
CA HIS A 50 2.36 0.11 8.60
C HIS A 50 2.87 -1.27 9.01
N GLY A 51 3.14 -1.44 10.29
CA GLY A 51 3.66 -2.69 10.85
C GLY A 51 5.13 -2.96 10.51
N THR A 52 5.65 -4.07 11.03
CA THR A 52 7.04 -4.50 10.85
C THR A 52 7.12 -6.01 10.66
N GLY A 53 8.21 -6.50 10.07
CA GLY A 53 8.41 -7.93 9.84
C GLY A 53 7.32 -8.57 8.97
N GLU A 54 6.83 -9.73 9.39
CA GLU A 54 5.78 -10.49 8.69
C GLU A 54 4.40 -9.81 8.74
N ALA A 55 4.17 -8.93 9.72
CA ALA A 55 2.93 -8.16 9.83
C ALA A 55 2.96 -6.84 9.04
N ARG A 56 4.06 -6.56 8.31
CA ARG A 56 4.19 -5.33 7.53
C ARG A 56 3.20 -5.36 6.37
N ARG A 57 2.33 -4.35 6.32
CA ARG A 57 1.48 -4.07 5.16
C ARG A 57 2.01 -2.82 4.47
N ALA A 58 2.19 -2.90 3.17
CA ALA A 58 2.61 -1.76 2.37
C ALA A 58 1.90 -1.77 1.03
N ALA A 59 1.65 -0.58 0.48
CA ALA A 59 1.05 -0.43 -0.83
C ALA A 59 1.49 0.86 -1.51
N ARG A 60 1.58 0.82 -2.84
CA ARG A 60 1.68 2.02 -3.69
C ARG A 60 0.28 2.42 -4.12
N VAL A 61 -0.16 3.59 -3.68
CA VAL A 61 -1.43 4.20 -4.05
C VAL A 61 -1.20 5.15 -5.21
N TYR A 62 -1.81 4.85 -6.34
CA TYR A 62 -1.89 5.70 -7.52
C TYR A 62 -3.27 6.37 -7.55
N LYS A 63 -3.44 7.34 -8.46
CA LYS A 63 -4.72 8.03 -8.66
C LYS A 63 -5.89 7.08 -8.92
N ASP A 64 -5.64 5.98 -9.63
CA ASP A 64 -6.64 5.08 -10.20
C ASP A 64 -6.51 3.62 -9.72
N ARG A 65 -5.47 3.29 -8.94
CA ARG A 65 -5.20 1.91 -8.51
C ARG A 65 -4.36 1.82 -7.25
N ILE A 66 -4.42 0.68 -6.59
CA ILE A 66 -3.60 0.32 -5.42
C ILE A 66 -2.77 -0.91 -5.80
N LEU A 67 -1.47 -0.88 -5.51
CA LEU A 67 -0.57 -2.03 -5.65
C LEU A 67 -0.02 -2.44 -4.28
N HIS A 68 -0.47 -3.57 -3.74
CA HIS A 68 0.04 -4.10 -2.47
C HIS A 68 1.46 -4.65 -2.64
N LEU A 69 2.35 -4.29 -1.71
CA LEU A 69 3.74 -4.68 -1.66
C LEU A 69 3.91 -5.64 -0.48
N GLY A 70 3.97 -6.95 -0.74
CA GLY A 70 4.23 -7.97 0.29
C GLY A 70 3.11 -8.98 0.53
N GLU A 71 2.01 -8.92 -0.21
CA GLU A 71 1.07 -10.04 -0.30
C GLU A 71 1.52 -10.92 -1.47
N PRO A 72 1.90 -12.20 -1.25
CA PRO A 72 1.94 -13.12 -2.38
C PRO A 72 0.51 -13.16 -2.93
N PRO A 73 0.30 -12.92 -4.24
CA PRO A 73 -1.00 -13.19 -4.82
C PRO A 73 -1.40 -14.62 -4.43
N GLU A 74 -2.58 -14.83 -3.86
CA GLU A 74 -3.18 -16.17 -3.85
C GLU A 74 -3.24 -16.62 -5.32
N GLY A 75 -2.22 -17.37 -5.75
CA GLY A 75 -2.04 -17.79 -7.14
C GLY A 75 -0.68 -17.47 -7.80
N SER A 76 0.23 -16.72 -7.19
CA SER A 76 1.61 -16.63 -7.71
C SER A 76 2.45 -17.79 -7.17
N VAL A 77 2.53 -18.86 -7.97
CA VAL A 77 3.54 -19.90 -7.81
C VAL A 77 4.94 -19.27 -7.69
N PRO A 78 5.68 -19.50 -6.59
CA PRO A 78 7.08 -19.12 -6.52
C PRO A 78 7.90 -20.18 -7.26
N GLY A 79 8.44 -19.81 -8.42
CA GLY A 79 9.47 -20.63 -9.08
C GLY A 79 9.25 -20.83 -10.56
N SER A 80 9.87 -19.95 -11.35
CA SER A 80 10.44 -20.32 -12.65
C SER A 80 11.55 -19.32 -12.95
N VAL A 81 12.70 -19.53 -12.34
CA VAL A 81 13.95 -19.12 -12.97
C VAL A 81 14.10 -20.02 -14.20
N PRO A 82 14.14 -19.49 -15.43
CA PRO A 82 14.49 -20.31 -16.57
C PRO A 82 15.97 -20.71 -16.41
N SER A 83 16.20 -21.99 -16.11
CA SER A 83 17.50 -22.62 -16.33
C SER A 83 17.79 -22.55 -17.82
N ASN A 84 18.74 -21.70 -18.20
CA ASN A 84 19.24 -21.63 -19.57
C ASN A 84 20.18 -22.83 -19.80
N PRO A 85 20.08 -23.55 -20.93
CA PRO A 85 21.01 -24.62 -21.30
C PRO A 85 22.41 -24.10 -21.63
#